data_AF-A0AAE1BAJ3-F1
#
_entry.id   AF-A0AAE1BAJ3-F1
#
_cell.length_a   1.000
_cell.length_b   1.000
_cell.length_c   1.000
_cell.angle_alpha   90.00
_cell.angle_beta   90.00
_cell.angle_gamma   90.00
#
_symmetry.space_group_name_H-M   'P 1'
#
loop_
_entity.id
_entity.type
_entity.pdbx_description
1 polymer ?
#
loop_
_entity_poly.entity_id
_entity_poly.type
_entity_poly.pdbx_seq_one_letter_code
_entity_poly.pdbx_strand_id
1 'polypeptide(L)'
;METVLQLPNFEKQFIVAVDASDTGLGAILMQEHEGEKRPVSYLSRKLLPREQNYSVVEKECLALVWAVKNHKCLSHWKGIYCGN
;
A
#
# COMPACT_ATOMS: atom_id res chain seq x y z
N MET A 1 -17.07 -12.12 -5.53
CA MET A 1 -16.11 -11.01 -5.33
C MET A 1 -15.76 -10.47 -6.70
N GLU A 2 -16.43 -9.39 -7.09
CA GLU A 2 -16.08 -8.67 -8.32
C GLU A 2 -14.97 -7.68 -7.94
N THR A 3 -13.73 -7.95 -8.34
CA THR A 3 -12.59 -7.08 -8.01
C THR A 3 -12.53 -5.93 -9.00
N VAL A 4 -13.50 -5.03 -8.92
CA VAL A 4 -13.50 -3.79 -9.69
C VAL A 4 -12.69 -2.75 -8.92
N LEU A 5 -11.72 -2.13 -9.60
CA LEU A 5 -10.97 -1.02 -9.03
C LEU A 5 -11.90 0.16 -8.81
N GLN A 6 -11.94 0.65 -7.57
CA GLN A 6 -12.74 1.80 -7.20
C GLN A 6 -11.92 3.09 -7.33
N LEU A 7 -12.57 4.16 -7.79
CA LEU A 7 -11.94 5.48 -7.77
C LEU A 7 -11.67 5.93 -6.31
N PRO A 8 -10.49 6.52 -6.04
CA PRO A 8 -10.17 7.01 -4.70
C PRO A 8 -11.11 8.14 -4.29
N ASN A 9 -11.66 8.04 -3.07
CA ASN A 9 -12.35 9.14 -2.40
C ASN A 9 -11.47 9.70 -1.29
N PHE A 10 -10.94 10.91 -1.45
CA PHE A 10 -10.00 11.51 -0.48
C PHE A 10 -10.64 11.97 0.84
N GLU A 11 -11.97 11.98 0.94
CA GLU A 11 -12.70 12.28 2.18
C GLU A 11 -12.85 11.04 3.08
N LYS A 12 -12.56 9.85 2.55
CA LYS A 12 -12.65 8.58 3.27
C LYS A 12 -11.28 8.09 3.70
N GLN A 13 -11.26 7.35 4.81
CA GLN A 13 -10.04 6.70 5.27
C GLN A 13 -9.55 5.65 4.26
N PHE A 14 -8.24 5.61 4.10
CA PHE A 14 -7.56 4.57 3.32
C PHE A 14 -7.09 3.46 4.25
N ILE A 15 -7.24 2.22 3.78
CA ILE A 15 -6.74 1.02 4.45
C ILE A 15 -5.61 0.47 3.57
N VAL A 16 -4.42 0.33 4.14
CA VAL A 16 -3.27 -0.27 3.45
C VAL A 16 -3.07 -1.67 4.01
N ALA A 17 -3.14 -2.67 3.16
CA ALA A 17 -2.69 -4.02 3.47
C ALA A 17 -1.37 -4.26 2.73
N VAL A 18 -0.37 -4.81 3.41
CA VAL A 18 0.91 -5.19 2.83
C VAL A 18 1.18 -6.66 3.10
N ASP A 19 1.99 -7.26 2.25
CA ASP A 19 2.48 -8.62 2.40
C ASP A 19 3.90 -8.69 1.85
N ALA A 20 4.76 -9.47 2.52
CA ALA A 20 6.11 -9.71 2.07
C ALA A 20 6.41 -11.20 1.92
N SER A 21 7.04 -11.53 0.81
CA SER A 21 7.56 -12.87 0.53
C SER A 21 9.08 -12.85 0.44
N ASP A 22 9.70 -14.01 0.28
CA ASP A 22 11.15 -14.10 0.10
C ASP A 22 11.66 -13.46 -1.19
N THR A 23 10.79 -13.23 -2.17
CA THR A 23 11.19 -12.75 -3.50
C THR A 23 10.59 -11.39 -3.88
N GLY A 24 9.56 -10.94 -3.17
CA GLY A 24 8.82 -9.75 -3.54
C GLY A 24 7.93 -9.20 -2.43
N LEU A 25 7.49 -7.97 -2.64
CA LEU A 25 6.59 -7.21 -1.77
C LEU A 25 5.29 -6.93 -2.52
N GLY A 26 4.18 -7.03 -1.81
CA GLY A 26 2.85 -6.67 -2.28
C GLY A 26 2.21 -5.62 -1.36
N ALA A 27 1.39 -4.76 -1.94
CA ALA A 27 0.53 -3.85 -1.19
C ALA A 27 -0.80 -3.60 -1.92
N ILE A 28 -1.86 -3.45 -1.13
CA ILE A 28 -3.20 -3.11 -1.60
C ILE A 28 -3.68 -1.90 -0.82
N LEU A 29 -4.05 -0.86 -1.55
CA LEU A 29 -4.78 0.29 -1.01
C LEU A 29 -6.27 0.02 -1.20
N MET A 30 -7.03 0.07 -0.11
CA MET A 30 -8.47 -0.16 -0.09
C MET A 30 -9.20 0.99 0.59
N GLN A 31 -10.48 1.11 0.32
CA GLN A 31 -11.40 2.01 1.01
C GLN A 31 -12.71 1.31 1.31
N GLU A 32 -13.42 1.78 2.32
CA GLU A 32 -14.75 1.26 2.65
C GLU A 32 -15.84 1.96 1.81
N HIS A 33 -16.54 1.16 1.02
CA HIS A 33 -17.66 1.57 0.19
C HIS A 33 -18.85 0.70 0.55
N GLU A 34 -19.91 1.32 1.07
CA GLU A 34 -21.17 0.63 1.40
C GLU A 34 -20.99 -0.56 2.36
N GLY A 35 -20.05 -0.46 3.31
CA GLY A 35 -19.73 -1.51 4.27
C GLY A 35 -18.76 -2.58 3.76
N GLU A 36 -18.30 -2.48 2.52
CA GLU A 36 -17.33 -3.41 1.93
C GLU A 36 -15.99 -2.73 1.64
N LYS A 37 -14.89 -3.44 1.90
CA LYS A 37 -13.55 -2.99 1.53
C LYS A 37 -13.34 -3.22 0.03
N ARG A 38 -13.19 -2.14 -0.73
CA ARG A 38 -12.93 -2.18 -2.17
C ARG A 38 -11.50 -1.74 -2.49
N PRO A 39 -10.82 -2.42 -3.41
CA PRO A 39 -9.47 -2.06 -3.82
C PRO A 39 -9.48 -0.79 -4.67
N VAL A 40 -8.58 0.13 -4.34
CA VAL A 40 -8.32 1.38 -5.07
C VAL A 40 -7.05 1.27 -5.91
N SER A 41 -6.03 0.58 -5.40
CA SER A 41 -4.75 0.42 -6.09
C SER A 41 -3.99 -0.79 -5.57
N TYR A 42 -3.28 -1.46 -6.47
CA TYR A 42 -2.36 -2.55 -6.16
C TYR A 42 -0.93 -2.10 -6.48
N LEU A 43 0.01 -2.47 -5.63
CA LEU A 43 1.44 -2.33 -5.89
C LEU A 43 2.11 -3.68 -5.69
N SER A 44 3.07 -4.00 -6.55
CA SER A 44 4.00 -5.10 -6.33
C SER A 44 5.39 -4.72 -6.82
N ARG A 45 6.42 -5.23 -6.15
CA ARG A 45 7.81 -5.19 -6.66
C ARG A 45 8.60 -6.41 -6.23
N LYS A 46 9.63 -6.75 -6.99
CA LYS A 46 10.63 -7.75 -6.57
C LYS A 46 11.57 -7.15 -5.53
N LEU A 47 12.00 -7.98 -4.59
CA LEU A 47 13.04 -7.64 -3.63
C LEU A 47 14.40 -7.62 -4.33
N LEU A 48 15.22 -6.62 -4.00
CA LEU A 48 16.63 -6.59 -4.42
C LEU A 48 17.40 -7.72 -3.71
N PRO A 49 18.52 -8.22 -4.27
CA PRO A 49 19.31 -9.28 -3.64
C PRO A 49 19.69 -8.98 -2.17
N ARG A 50 19.97 -7.71 -1.86
CA ARG A 50 20.25 -7.27 -0.48
C ARG A 50 19.04 -7.32 0.46
N GLU A 51 17.83 -7.09 -0.07
CA GLU A 51 16.59 -7.06 0.71
C GLU A 51 16.03 -8.47 0.93
N GLN A 52 16.40 -9.44 0.09
CA GLN A 52 16.03 -10.85 0.27
C GLN A 52 16.63 -11.46 1.55
N ASN A 53 17.78 -10.94 1.99
CA ASN A 53 18.48 -11.36 3.20
C ASN A 53 17.90 -10.76 4.49
N TYR A 54 16.91 -9.87 4.39
CA TYR A 54 16.24 -9.31 5.56
C TYR A 54 15.40 -10.39 6.27
N SER A 55 15.29 -10.25 7.59
CA SER A 55 14.35 -11.04 8.38
C SER A 55 12.91 -10.79 7.94
N VAL A 56 12.01 -11.71 8.26
CA VAL A 56 10.57 -11.57 7.93
C VAL A 56 10.01 -10.25 8.45
N VAL A 57 10.34 -9.86 9.68
CA VAL A 57 9.87 -8.60 10.29
C VAL A 57 10.39 -7.37 9.53
N GLU A 58 11.65 -7.40 9.11
CA GLU A 58 12.24 -6.31 8.31
C GLU A 58 11.62 -6.23 6.91
N LYS A 59 11.30 -7.37 6.30
CA LYS A 59 10.60 -7.44 5.00
C LYS A 59 9.20 -6.85 5.09
N GLU A 60 8.43 -7.18 6.14
CA GLU A 60 7.11 -6.61 6.40
C GLU A 60 7.16 -5.10 6.62
N CYS A 61 8.12 -4.63 7.43
CA CYS A 61 8.32 -3.19 7.65
C CYS A 61 8.72 -2.47 6.36
N LEU A 62 9.59 -3.08 5.55
CA LEU A 62 9.97 -2.57 4.24
C LEU A 62 8.75 -2.49 3.31
N ALA A 63 7.88 -3.50 3.30
CA ALA A 63 6.64 -3.52 2.53
C ALA A 63 5.75 -2.34 2.90
N LEU A 64 5.57 -2.09 4.21
CA LEU A 64 4.75 -1.00 4.75
C LEU A 64 5.30 0.38 4.36
N VAL A 65 6.59 0.63 4.61
CA VAL A 65 7.23 1.91 4.26
C VAL A 65 7.19 2.14 2.75
N TRP A 66 7.46 1.11 1.96
CA TRP A 66 7.42 1.17 0.51
C TRP A 66 6.00 1.47 0.00
N ALA A 67 4.98 0.79 0.52
CA ALA A 67 3.58 0.99 0.12
C ALA A 67 3.13 2.43 0.35
N VAL A 68 3.34 2.97 1.57
CA VAL A 68 2.96 4.35 1.92
C VAL A 68 3.71 5.38 1.07
N LYS A 69 4.95 5.09 0.68
CA LYS A 69 5.73 5.99 -0.18
C LYS A 69 5.31 5.96 -1.65
N ASN A 70 4.85 4.82 -2.16
CA ASN A 70 4.62 4.62 -3.61
C ASN A 70 3.15 4.69 -4.02
N HIS A 71 2.19 4.59 -3.10
CA HIS A 71 0.79 4.85 -3.42
C HIS A 71 0.61 6.34 -3.78
N LYS A 72 0.44 6.62 -5.07
CA LYS A 72 0.22 7.99 -5.60
C LYS A 72 -1.00 8.67 -4.96
N CYS A 73 -2.05 7.91 -4.65
CA CYS A 73 -3.25 8.42 -3.96
C CYS A 73 -2.92 8.94 -2.55
N LEU A 74 -2.04 8.27 -1.80
CA LEU A 74 -1.56 8.75 -0.49
C LEU A 74 -0.57 9.90 -0.62
N SER A 75 0.11 10.02 -1.77
CA SER A 75 1.08 11.08 -2.04
C SER A 75 0.42 12.46 -2.10
N HIS A 76 -0.85 12.53 -2.55
CA HIS A 76 -1.64 13.75 -2.48
C HIS A 76 -1.81 14.25 -1.04
N TRP A 77 -2.03 13.34 -0.09
CA TRP A 77 -2.14 13.66 1.34
C TRP A 77 -0.81 14.11 1.99
N LYS A 78 0.35 13.70 1.47
CA LYS A 78 1.66 14.17 1.97
C LYS A 78 1.85 15.69 1.80
N GLY A 79 1.22 16.31 0.80
CA GLY A 79 1.24 17.77 0.64
C GLY A 79 0.49 18.52 1.74
N ILE A 80 -0.37 17.85 2.50
CA ILE A 80 -1.23 18.46 3.54
C ILE A 80 -0.54 18.46 4.91
N TYR A 81 0.34 17.49 5.20
CA TYR A 81 1.03 17.37 6.51
C TYR A 81 2.48 17.89 6.53
N CYS A 82 3.13 18.08 5.37
CA CYS A 82 4.47 18.68 5.27
C CYS A 82 4.44 20.17 4.90
N GLY A 83 3.29 20.84 5.06
CA GLY A 83 3.13 22.28 4.88
C GLY A 83 2.61 22.93 6.15
N ASN A 84 3.50 23.13 7.13
CA ASN A 84 3.54 24.22 8.10
C ASN A 84 4.96 24.29 8.68
#